data_AF-Q5KLP0-F1
#
_entry.id   AF-Q5KLP0-F1
#
_cell.length_a   1.000
_cell.length_b   1.000
_cell.length_c   1.000
_cell.angle_alpha   90.00
_cell.angle_beta   90.00
_cell.angle_gamma   90.00
#
_symmetry.space_group_name_H-M   'P 1'
#
loop_
_entity.id
_entity.type
_entity.pdbx_description
1 polymer ?
#
loop_
_entity_poly.entity_id
_entity_poly.type
_entity_poly.pdbx_seq_one_letter_code
_entity_poly.pdbx_strand_id
1 'polypeptide(L)'
;MIPGIYTMKNTMSASTGMTSADFLCFVLFTLIIIPCLLIPPEHLCKPLVTIASFSTITCFIFFIWSLARSHGGGPLMQSEGLKLVGIEPVTGSALAWAIFHGISSALGGIYAGLLNMSDYTRFAKRPNDPLISQTIVSPVVGVLTSMIGIVCASSASQFYPTETLLWIPYNLLTAMQTDLWRQLLDVSLLQVAVHFDFCVGVQ
;
A
#
# COMPACT_ATOMS: atom_id res chain seq x y z
N MET A 1 29.59 0.03 8.49
CA MET A 1 28.64 0.27 7.38
C MET A 1 28.54 -1.04 6.61
N ILE A 2 27.51 -1.85 6.88
CA ILE A 2 27.30 -3.12 6.17
C ILE A 2 27.07 -2.77 4.70
N PRO A 3 27.73 -3.42 3.71
CA PRO A 3 27.43 -3.20 2.30
C PRO A 3 25.96 -3.53 2.06
N GLY A 4 25.13 -2.49 1.94
CA GLY A 4 23.69 -2.61 1.88
C GLY A 4 23.21 -2.61 0.44
N ILE A 5 22.08 -3.26 0.18
CA ILE A 5 21.37 -3.21 -1.11
C ILE A 5 21.17 -1.75 -1.57
N TYR A 6 21.02 -0.81 -0.64
CA TYR A 6 20.92 0.64 -0.86
C TYR A 6 22.15 1.30 -1.52
N THR A 7 23.32 0.67 -1.48
CA THR A 7 24.57 1.21 -2.06
C THR A 7 24.98 0.54 -3.37
N MET A 8 24.15 -0.37 -3.90
CA MET A 8 24.46 -1.12 -5.10
C MET A 8 24.40 -0.23 -6.35
N LYS A 9 25.45 -0.30 -7.19
CA LYS A 9 25.49 0.42 -8.46
C LYS A 9 24.45 -0.17 -9.42
N ASN A 10 23.57 0.68 -9.95
CA ASN A 10 22.62 0.25 -10.97
C ASN A 10 23.34 0.01 -12.30
N THR A 11 23.28 -1.22 -12.81
CA THR A 11 23.82 -1.65 -14.11
C THR A 11 22.73 -1.79 -15.19
N MET A 12 21.46 -1.61 -14.84
CA MET A 12 20.34 -1.70 -15.77
C MET A 12 20.11 -0.36 -16.50
N SER A 13 19.62 -0.41 -17.74
CA SER A 13 19.23 0.78 -18.51
C SER A 13 18.08 1.52 -17.83
N ALA A 14 18.05 2.84 -17.95
CA ALA A 14 16.95 3.67 -17.44
C ALA A 14 15.58 3.32 -18.07
N SER A 15 15.57 2.66 -19.24
CA SER A 15 14.36 2.20 -19.91
C SER A 15 13.73 0.93 -19.30
N THR A 16 14.45 0.24 -18.41
CA THR A 16 14.04 -1.08 -17.88
C THR A 16 12.99 -0.97 -16.76
N GLY A 17 12.72 0.23 -16.23
CA GLY A 17 11.69 0.44 -15.21
C GLY A 17 11.97 -0.20 -13.84
N MET A 18 13.12 -0.87 -13.67
CA MET A 18 13.60 -1.42 -12.40
C MET A 18 15.10 -1.20 -12.25
N THR A 19 15.58 -1.15 -11.00
CA THR A 19 17.02 -1.10 -10.71
C THR A 19 17.62 -2.50 -10.58
N SER A 20 18.95 -2.59 -10.66
CA SER A 20 19.66 -3.86 -10.44
C SER A 20 19.46 -4.43 -9.02
N ALA A 21 19.26 -3.53 -8.05
CA ALA A 21 18.93 -3.89 -6.68
C ALA A 21 17.53 -4.53 -6.60
N ASP A 22 16.54 -3.96 -7.29
CA ASP A 22 15.18 -4.50 -7.32
C ASP A 22 15.14 -5.90 -7.97
N PHE A 23 15.89 -6.09 -9.06
CA PHE A 23 16.01 -7.38 -9.72
C PHE A 23 16.62 -8.45 -8.80
N LEU A 24 17.69 -8.10 -8.07
CA LEU A 24 18.31 -9.01 -7.11
C LEU A 24 17.32 -9.38 -5.99
N CYS A 25 16.60 -8.39 -5.43
CA CYS A 25 15.57 -8.63 -4.44
C CYS A 25 14.48 -9.56 -4.97
N PHE A 26 14.06 -9.39 -6.22
CA PHE A 26 13.09 -10.27 -6.87
C PHE A 26 13.59 -11.72 -6.98
N VAL A 27 14.85 -11.92 -7.39
CA VAL A 27 15.44 -13.26 -7.47
C VAL A 27 15.55 -13.90 -6.09
N LEU A 28 16.05 -13.16 -5.09
CA LEU A 28 16.16 -13.66 -3.72
C LEU A 28 14.79 -14.01 -3.13
N PHE A 29 13.80 -13.16 -3.32
CA PHE A 29 12.42 -13.43 -2.90
C PHE A 29 11.88 -14.70 -3.57
N THR A 30 12.14 -14.88 -4.87
CA THR A 30 11.73 -16.07 -5.62
C THR A 30 12.40 -17.33 -5.07
N LEU A 31 13.69 -17.28 -4.75
CA LEU A 31 14.40 -18.40 -4.15
C LEU A 31 13.88 -18.74 -2.75
N ILE A 32 13.49 -17.73 -1.96
CA ILE A 32 12.93 -17.91 -0.62
C ILE A 32 11.51 -18.50 -0.68
N ILE A 33 10.69 -18.14 -1.68
CA ILE A 33 9.31 -18.64 -1.77
C ILE A 33 9.22 -20.05 -2.36
N ILE A 34 10.18 -20.49 -3.17
CA ILE A 34 10.24 -21.86 -3.72
C ILE A 34 10.10 -22.96 -2.66
N PRO A 35 10.86 -22.98 -1.55
CA PRO A 35 10.69 -24.00 -0.52
C PRO A 35 9.32 -23.92 0.17
N CYS A 36 8.73 -22.72 0.29
CA CYS A 36 7.38 -22.56 0.83
C CYS A 36 6.31 -23.16 -0.10
N LEU A 37 6.53 -23.17 -1.41
CA LEU A 37 5.62 -23.80 -2.39
C LEU A 37 5.61 -25.33 -2.31
N LEU A 38 6.66 -25.94 -1.77
CA LEU A 38 6.72 -27.40 -1.56
C LEU A 38 5.86 -27.86 -0.37
N ILE A 39 5.39 -26.93 0.47
CA ILE A 39 4.54 -27.24 1.61
C ILE A 39 3.11 -27.49 1.11
N PRO A 40 2.48 -28.63 1.45
CA PRO A 40 1.10 -28.89 1.08
C PRO A 40 0.15 -27.79 1.59
N PRO A 41 -0.81 -27.33 0.77
CA PRO A 41 -1.71 -26.21 1.11
C PRO A 41 -2.55 -26.46 2.36
N GLU A 42 -2.80 -27.73 2.71
CA GLU A 42 -3.56 -28.15 3.89
C GLU A 42 -2.92 -27.64 5.20
N HIS A 43 -1.59 -27.58 5.24
CA HIS A 43 -0.85 -27.08 6.40
C HIS A 43 -0.71 -25.56 6.40
N LEU A 44 -0.95 -24.89 5.25
CA LEU A 44 -0.82 -23.45 5.10
C LEU A 44 -2.10 -22.69 5.48
N CYS A 45 -3.26 -23.34 5.56
CA CYS A 45 -4.51 -22.68 5.93
C CYS A 45 -4.44 -21.91 7.25
N LYS A 46 -3.90 -22.51 8.32
CA LYS A 46 -3.78 -21.86 9.64
C LYS A 46 -2.85 -20.65 9.62
N PRO A 47 -1.58 -20.76 9.18
CA PRO A 47 -0.68 -19.61 9.15
C PRO A 47 -1.16 -18.51 8.19
N LEU A 48 -1.78 -18.85 7.06
CA LEU A 48 -2.34 -17.86 6.13
C LEU A 48 -3.48 -17.06 6.78
N VAL A 49 -4.39 -17.72 7.51
CA VAL A 49 -5.46 -17.03 8.25
C VAL A 49 -4.88 -16.12 9.34
N THR A 50 -3.85 -16.57 10.06
CA THR A 50 -3.18 -15.75 11.07
C THR A 50 -2.56 -14.49 10.45
N ILE A 51 -1.80 -14.63 9.36
CA ILE A 51 -1.15 -13.50 8.68
C ILE A 51 -2.21 -12.55 8.09
N ALA A 52 -3.26 -13.09 7.47
CA ALA A 52 -4.36 -12.28 6.94
C ALA A 52 -5.08 -11.48 8.05
N SER A 53 -5.22 -12.08 9.25
CA SER A 53 -5.82 -11.40 10.41
C SER A 53 -4.96 -10.23 10.88
N PHE A 54 -3.64 -10.43 11.01
CA PHE A 54 -2.71 -9.34 11.34
C PHE A 54 -2.71 -8.24 10.28
N SER A 55 -2.76 -8.60 9.00
CA SER A 55 -2.86 -7.64 7.90
C SER A 55 -4.16 -6.82 7.98
N THR A 56 -5.27 -7.47 8.32
CA THR A 56 -6.58 -6.81 8.48
C THR A 56 -6.55 -5.83 9.64
N ILE A 57 -6.02 -6.23 10.79
CA ILE A 57 -5.85 -5.36 11.96
C ILE A 57 -4.99 -4.14 11.60
N THR A 58 -3.87 -4.38 10.92
CA THR A 58 -2.95 -3.32 10.48
C THR A 58 -3.66 -2.33 9.55
N CYS A 59 -4.47 -2.82 8.61
CA CYS A 59 -5.27 -1.98 7.72
C CYS A 59 -6.23 -1.06 8.49
N PHE A 60 -6.95 -1.60 9.49
CA PHE A 60 -7.83 -0.79 10.34
C PHE A 60 -7.07 0.21 11.20
N ILE A 61 -5.90 -0.15 11.72
CA ILE A 61 -5.03 0.78 12.44
C ILE A 61 -4.63 1.96 11.54
N PHE A 62 -4.20 1.68 10.30
CA PHE A 62 -3.87 2.72 9.32
C PHE A 62 -5.08 3.60 9.00
N PHE A 63 -6.24 3.00 8.82
CA PHE A 63 -7.48 3.72 8.55
C PHE A 63 -7.85 4.69 9.68
N ILE A 64 -7.85 4.21 10.93
CA ILE A 64 -8.19 5.01 12.11
C ILE A 64 -7.14 6.11 12.32
N TRP A 65 -5.85 5.77 12.21
CA TRP A 65 -4.76 6.74 12.32
C TRP A 65 -4.88 7.85 11.27
N SER A 66 -5.14 7.46 10.03
CA SER A 66 -5.30 8.36 8.91
C SER A 66 -6.46 9.34 9.15
N LEU A 67 -7.64 8.81 9.54
CA LEU A 67 -8.82 9.60 9.87
C LEU A 67 -8.59 10.57 11.04
N ALA A 68 -7.93 10.09 12.11
CA ALA A 68 -7.64 10.89 13.29
C ALA A 68 -6.68 12.04 12.96
N ARG A 69 -5.71 11.82 12.06
CA ARG A 69 -4.80 12.87 11.59
C ARG A 69 -5.54 13.88 10.72
N SER A 70 -6.35 13.41 9.76
CA SER A 70 -7.13 14.25 8.81
C SER A 70 -8.33 14.97 9.38
N HIS A 71 -8.75 14.63 10.61
CA HIS A 71 -10.00 15.14 11.18
C HIS A 71 -11.21 14.96 10.21
N GLY A 72 -11.19 13.89 9.41
CA GLY A 72 -12.16 13.65 8.32
C GLY A 72 -11.65 12.70 7.24
N GLY A 73 -12.42 12.44 6.17
CA GLY A 73 -12.05 11.51 5.08
C GLY A 73 -11.04 12.03 4.04
N GLY A 74 -10.49 13.22 4.26
CA GLY A 74 -9.59 13.91 3.34
C GLY A 74 -10.27 14.59 2.15
N PRO A 75 -9.53 15.42 1.40
CA PRO A 75 -10.05 16.35 0.40
C PRO A 75 -10.51 15.63 -0.86
N LEU A 76 -9.95 14.47 -1.21
CA LEU A 76 -10.34 13.72 -2.42
C LEU A 76 -11.76 13.16 -2.36
N MET A 77 -12.37 13.12 -1.17
CA MET A 77 -13.77 12.76 -0.99
C MET A 77 -14.72 13.91 -1.36
N GLN A 78 -14.21 15.13 -1.50
CA GLN A 78 -14.97 16.29 -1.97
C GLN A 78 -14.70 16.50 -3.46
N SER A 79 -15.69 16.98 -4.20
CA SER A 79 -15.60 17.24 -5.65
C SER A 79 -14.46 18.18 -6.03
N GLU A 80 -14.01 19.02 -5.11
CA GLU A 80 -12.87 19.93 -5.30
C GLU A 80 -11.50 19.25 -5.07
N GLY A 81 -11.45 18.10 -4.42
CA GLY A 81 -10.21 17.37 -4.12
C GLY A 81 -9.52 16.82 -5.36
N LEU A 82 -10.25 16.53 -6.45
CA LEU A 82 -9.63 16.12 -7.72
C LEU A 82 -8.67 17.18 -8.27
N LYS A 83 -8.92 18.47 -7.99
CA LYS A 83 -8.05 19.58 -8.41
C LYS A 83 -6.68 19.53 -7.72
N LEU A 84 -6.60 19.00 -6.50
CA LEU A 84 -5.34 18.86 -5.75
C LEU A 84 -4.40 17.82 -6.38
N VAL A 85 -4.93 16.90 -7.18
CA VAL A 85 -4.17 15.87 -7.90
C VAL A 85 -3.92 16.29 -9.36
N GLY A 86 -4.36 17.49 -9.76
CA GLY A 86 -4.20 18.00 -11.13
C GLY A 86 -5.07 17.29 -12.17
N ILE A 87 -6.14 16.60 -11.74
CA ILE A 87 -7.04 15.86 -12.63
C ILE A 87 -8.32 16.68 -12.81
N GLU A 88 -8.62 17.09 -14.04
CA GLU A 88 -9.89 17.76 -14.33
C GLU A 88 -11.06 16.76 -14.32
N PRO A 89 -12.23 17.16 -13.78
CA PRO A 89 -13.43 16.33 -13.82
C PRO A 89 -13.84 16.02 -15.25
N VAL A 90 -13.73 14.75 -15.65
CA VAL A 90 -14.12 14.29 -16.98
C VAL A 90 -15.64 14.25 -17.07
N THR A 91 -16.22 14.81 -18.14
CA THR A 91 -17.68 14.83 -18.37
C THR A 91 -18.05 14.17 -19.69
N GLY A 92 -19.33 13.79 -19.84
CA GLY A 92 -19.86 13.22 -21.09
C GLY A 92 -19.34 11.82 -21.44
N SER A 93 -19.03 11.58 -22.70
CA SER A 93 -18.60 10.25 -23.20
C SER A 93 -17.25 9.81 -22.64
N ALA A 94 -16.35 10.75 -22.34
CA ALA A 94 -15.05 10.45 -21.75
C ALA A 94 -15.19 9.92 -20.31
N LEU A 95 -16.22 10.35 -19.56
CA LEU A 95 -16.53 9.77 -18.25
C LEU A 95 -16.99 8.32 -18.37
N ALA A 96 -17.84 8.02 -19.35
CA ALA A 96 -18.28 6.64 -19.60
C ALA A 96 -17.08 5.73 -19.92
N TRP A 97 -16.18 6.18 -20.80
CA TRP A 97 -14.94 5.45 -21.09
C TRP A 97 -14.04 5.30 -19.88
N ALA A 98 -13.89 6.33 -19.04
CA ALA A 98 -13.13 6.24 -17.80
C ALA A 98 -13.71 5.20 -16.83
N ILE A 99 -15.03 5.12 -16.71
CA ILE A 99 -15.71 4.08 -15.92
C ILE A 99 -15.43 2.69 -16.49
N PHE A 100 -15.53 2.50 -17.81
CA PHE A 100 -15.19 1.23 -18.47
C PHE A 100 -13.74 0.83 -18.25
N HIS A 101 -12.80 1.77 -18.33
CA HIS A 101 -11.40 1.52 -18.02
C HIS A 101 -11.20 1.14 -16.54
N GLY A 102 -11.91 1.80 -15.61
CA GLY A 102 -11.88 1.45 -14.19
C GLY A 102 -12.39 0.02 -13.93
N ILE A 103 -13.51 -0.36 -14.53
CA ILE A 103 -14.07 -1.73 -14.43
C ILE A 103 -13.09 -2.74 -15.02
N SER A 104 -12.55 -2.47 -16.21
CA SER A 104 -11.61 -3.36 -16.88
C SER A 104 -10.32 -3.54 -16.06
N SER A 105 -9.83 -2.47 -15.43
CA SER A 105 -8.66 -2.52 -14.54
C SER A 105 -8.94 -3.35 -13.29
N ALA A 106 -10.12 -3.20 -12.67
CA ALA A 106 -10.51 -3.98 -11.50
C ALA A 106 -10.64 -5.48 -11.83
N LEU A 107 -11.26 -5.81 -12.98
CA LEU A 107 -11.31 -7.19 -13.47
C LEU A 107 -9.91 -7.73 -13.75
N GLY A 108 -9.06 -6.91 -14.37
CA GLY A 108 -7.61 -7.12 -14.58
C GLY A 108 -6.91 -7.72 -13.36
N GLY A 109 -7.13 -7.12 -12.19
CA GLY A 109 -6.51 -7.54 -10.93
C GLY A 109 -7.03 -8.86 -10.37
N ILE A 110 -8.22 -9.31 -10.76
CA ILE A 110 -8.88 -10.51 -10.18
C ILE A 110 -8.81 -11.71 -11.14
N TYR A 111 -8.57 -11.51 -12.44
CA TYR A 111 -8.59 -12.58 -13.44
C TYR A 111 -7.69 -13.77 -13.11
N ALA A 112 -6.47 -13.52 -12.61
CA ALA A 112 -5.57 -14.61 -12.23
C ALA A 112 -6.21 -15.52 -11.17
N GLY A 113 -6.88 -14.95 -10.18
CA GLY A 113 -7.61 -15.74 -9.17
C GLY A 113 -8.81 -16.49 -9.74
N LEU A 114 -9.53 -15.89 -10.70
CA LEU A 114 -10.70 -16.49 -11.33
C LEU A 114 -10.34 -17.71 -12.18
N LEU A 115 -9.21 -17.67 -12.89
CA LEU A 115 -8.73 -18.82 -13.68
C LEU A 115 -8.31 -20.01 -12.81
N ASN A 116 -7.84 -19.74 -11.59
CA ASN A 116 -7.43 -20.76 -10.62
C ASN A 116 -8.59 -21.20 -9.70
N MET A 117 -9.84 -20.84 -10.01
CA MET A 117 -10.96 -21.10 -9.11
C MET A 117 -11.29 -22.60 -8.97
N SER A 118 -10.98 -23.40 -9.99
CA SER A 118 -11.04 -24.87 -9.94
C SER A 118 -10.10 -25.47 -8.89
N ASP A 119 -8.94 -24.84 -8.65
CA ASP A 119 -7.98 -25.30 -7.63
C ASP A 119 -8.45 -24.97 -6.21
N TYR A 120 -9.20 -23.89 -6.03
CA TYR A 120 -9.76 -23.54 -4.72
C TYR A 120 -10.97 -24.40 -4.36
N THR A 121 -11.84 -24.71 -5.33
CA THR A 121 -13.07 -25.47 -5.06
C THR A 121 -12.83 -26.95 -4.83
N ARG A 122 -11.68 -27.52 -5.21
CA ARG A 122 -11.33 -28.92 -4.92
C ARG A 122 -11.27 -29.25 -3.42
N PHE A 123 -11.05 -28.23 -2.58
CA PHE A 123 -11.01 -28.38 -1.11
C PHE A 123 -12.38 -28.16 -0.45
N ALA A 124 -13.42 -27.80 -1.22
CA ALA A 124 -14.76 -27.63 -0.69
C ALA A 124 -15.39 -28.99 -0.36
N LYS A 125 -16.04 -29.10 0.81
CA LYS A 125 -16.71 -30.34 1.22
C LYS A 125 -18.03 -30.53 0.49
N ARG A 126 -18.66 -29.43 0.06
CA ARG A 126 -19.91 -29.42 -0.71
C ARG A 126 -19.79 -28.46 -1.90
N PRO A 127 -20.49 -28.74 -3.01
CA PRO A 127 -20.45 -27.87 -4.20
C PRO A 127 -20.99 -26.46 -3.95
N ASN A 128 -21.82 -26.28 -2.93
CA ASN A 128 -22.43 -24.99 -2.59
C ASN A 128 -21.64 -24.17 -1.57
N ASP A 129 -20.60 -24.73 -0.94
CA ASP A 129 -19.81 -24.01 0.09
C ASP A 129 -19.16 -22.72 -0.45
N PRO A 130 -18.64 -22.67 -1.70
CA PRO A 130 -18.03 -21.45 -2.23
C PRO A 130 -19.04 -20.33 -2.53
N LEU A 131 -20.32 -20.64 -2.78
CA LEU A 131 -21.30 -19.68 -3.32
C LEU A 131 -21.50 -18.45 -2.44
N ILE A 132 -21.62 -18.65 -1.12
CA ILE A 132 -21.85 -17.55 -0.18
C ILE A 132 -20.60 -16.65 -0.08
N SER A 133 -19.44 -17.29 0.02
CA SER A 133 -18.17 -16.57 0.13
C SER A 133 -17.87 -15.72 -1.12
N GLN A 134 -18.16 -16.24 -2.31
CA GLN A 134 -17.87 -15.56 -3.56
C GLN A 134 -18.94 -14.52 -3.94
N THR A 135 -20.21 -14.79 -3.67
CA THR A 135 -21.31 -13.90 -4.07
C THR A 135 -21.47 -12.71 -3.12
N ILE A 136 -21.24 -12.91 -1.82
CA ILE A 136 -21.55 -11.89 -0.79
C ILE A 136 -20.29 -11.40 -0.11
N VAL A 137 -19.47 -12.31 0.44
CA VAL A 137 -18.33 -11.91 1.28
C VAL A 137 -17.25 -11.19 0.46
N SER A 138 -16.89 -11.75 -0.70
CA SER A 138 -15.84 -11.19 -1.55
C SER A 138 -16.17 -9.77 -2.05
N PRO A 139 -17.37 -9.49 -2.61
CA PRO A 139 -17.74 -8.12 -3.00
C PRO A 139 -17.78 -7.14 -1.82
N VAL A 140 -18.35 -7.55 -0.68
CA VAL A 140 -18.46 -6.68 0.50
C VAL A 140 -17.07 -6.31 1.04
N VAL A 141 -16.20 -7.31 1.23
CA VAL A 141 -14.83 -7.07 1.70
C VAL A 141 -14.03 -6.27 0.68
N GLY A 142 -14.22 -6.51 -0.62
CA GLY A 142 -13.59 -5.75 -1.70
C GLY A 142 -13.98 -4.27 -1.69
N VAL A 143 -15.26 -3.96 -1.52
CA VAL A 143 -15.76 -2.57 -1.40
C VAL A 143 -15.21 -1.91 -0.14
N LEU A 144 -15.25 -2.59 1.01
CA LEU A 144 -14.74 -2.03 2.27
C LEU A 144 -13.24 -1.75 2.20
N THR A 145 -12.46 -2.69 1.66
CA THR A 145 -11.00 -2.53 1.53
C THR A 145 -10.66 -1.40 0.56
N SER A 146 -11.37 -1.30 -0.57
CA SER A 146 -11.18 -0.22 -1.54
C SER A 146 -11.54 1.14 -0.94
N MET A 147 -12.63 1.22 -0.17
CA MET A 147 -13.04 2.44 0.52
C MET A 147 -11.98 2.88 1.55
N ILE A 148 -11.46 1.95 2.35
CA ILE A 148 -10.37 2.23 3.30
C ILE A 148 -9.15 2.78 2.56
N GLY A 149 -8.73 2.16 1.46
CA GLY A 149 -7.60 2.61 0.67
C GLY A 149 -7.78 4.02 0.10
N ILE A 150 -8.96 4.32 -0.46
CA ILE A 150 -9.28 5.66 -1.00
C ILE A 150 -9.24 6.72 0.10
N VAL A 151 -9.83 6.44 1.26
CA VAL A 151 -9.82 7.37 2.39
C VAL A 151 -8.40 7.60 2.92
N CYS A 152 -7.59 6.54 3.06
CA CYS A 152 -6.19 6.68 3.47
C CYS A 152 -5.38 7.51 2.47
N ALA A 153 -5.49 7.24 1.17
CA ALA A 153 -4.80 8.00 0.12
C ALA A 153 -5.27 9.47 0.09
N SER A 154 -6.58 9.69 0.27
CA SER A 154 -7.19 11.01 0.39
C SER A 154 -6.64 11.78 1.57
N SER A 155 -6.68 11.21 2.77
CA SER A 155 -6.13 11.83 3.98
C SER A 155 -4.62 12.09 3.86
N ALA A 156 -3.85 11.17 3.27
CA ALA A 156 -2.41 11.32 3.06
C ALA A 156 -2.07 12.55 2.20
N SER A 157 -2.91 12.87 1.20
CA SER A 157 -2.71 14.05 0.35
C SER A 157 -2.75 15.39 1.12
N GLN A 158 -3.36 15.45 2.31
CA GLN A 158 -3.36 16.65 3.14
C GLN A 158 -2.05 16.88 3.89
N PHE A 159 -1.42 15.80 4.35
CA PHE A 159 -0.25 15.88 5.22
C PHE A 159 1.07 15.74 4.47
N TYR A 160 1.03 15.15 3.29
CA TYR A 160 2.18 15.03 2.38
C TYR A 160 1.89 15.74 1.05
N PRO A 161 1.70 17.08 1.05
CA PRO A 161 1.34 17.82 -0.18
C PRO A 161 2.48 17.87 -1.21
N THR A 162 3.72 17.58 -0.78
CA THR A 162 4.92 17.61 -1.63
C THR A 162 5.15 16.29 -2.38
N GLU A 163 4.48 15.21 -1.97
CA GLU A 163 4.62 13.88 -2.54
C GLU A 163 3.48 13.59 -3.52
N THR A 164 3.76 12.81 -4.56
CA THR A 164 2.71 12.30 -5.47
C THR A 164 1.70 11.44 -4.70
N LEU A 165 0.44 11.38 -5.17
CA LEU A 165 -0.65 10.64 -4.54
C LEU A 165 -0.20 9.29 -3.97
N LEU A 166 -0.11 9.20 -2.64
CA LEU A 166 0.41 8.05 -1.91
C LEU A 166 -0.66 6.96 -1.81
N TRP A 167 -0.92 6.27 -2.91
CA TRP A 167 -1.88 5.16 -2.96
C TRP A 167 -1.25 3.82 -2.58
N ILE A 168 0.08 3.69 -2.71
CA ILE A 168 0.78 2.45 -2.36
C ILE A 168 1.18 2.49 -0.88
N PRO A 169 0.78 1.50 -0.05
CA PRO A 169 1.05 1.51 1.38
C PRO A 169 2.54 1.62 1.75
N TYR A 170 3.43 0.99 0.99
CA TYR A 170 4.87 1.06 1.29
C TYR A 170 5.46 2.46 1.03
N ASN A 171 4.95 3.20 0.05
CA ASN A 171 5.35 4.59 -0.19
C ASN A 171 4.87 5.49 0.96
N LEU A 172 3.64 5.27 1.42
CA LEU A 172 3.11 5.98 2.59
C LEU A 172 3.95 5.70 3.85
N LEU A 173 4.30 4.44 4.10
CA LEU A 173 5.17 4.05 5.22
C LEU A 173 6.56 4.70 5.12
N THR A 174 7.12 4.77 3.92
CA THR A 174 8.43 5.39 3.68
C THR A 174 8.37 6.90 3.92
N ALA A 175 7.29 7.55 3.49
CA ALA A 175 7.04 8.96 3.78
C ALA A 175 6.90 9.21 5.29
N MET A 176 6.10 8.38 5.99
CA MET A 176 5.95 8.43 7.45
C MET A 176 7.28 8.25 8.18
N GLN A 177 8.09 7.29 7.72
CA GLN A 177 9.41 7.06 8.29
C GLN A 177 10.33 8.26 8.07
N THR A 178 10.32 8.85 6.88
CA THR A 178 11.15 10.02 6.54
C THR A 178 10.77 11.24 7.36
N ASP A 179 9.47 11.49 7.53
CA ASP A 179 8.96 12.57 8.37
C ASP A 179 9.32 12.39 9.84
N LEU A 180 9.23 11.15 10.35
CA LEU A 180 9.67 10.83 11.70
C LEU A 180 11.17 11.09 11.87
N TRP A 181 12.00 10.67 10.90
CA TRP A 181 13.44 10.94 10.94
C TRP A 181 13.76 12.42 10.87
N ARG A 182 13.03 13.21 10.05
CA ARG A 182 13.18 14.67 10.03
C ARG A 182 12.87 15.28 11.39
N GLN A 183 11.75 14.91 12.02
CA GLN A 183 11.39 15.40 13.35
C GLN A 183 12.44 15.02 14.42
N LEU A 184 12.96 13.80 14.38
CA LEU A 184 14.00 13.36 15.31
C LEU A 184 15.31 14.11 15.07
N LEU A 185 15.69 14.34 13.81
CA LEU A 185 16.85 15.14 13.44
C LEU A 185 16.68 16.59 13.90
N ASP A 186 15.53 17.21 13.67
CA ASP A 186 15.22 18.58 14.09
C ASP A 186 15.25 18.71 15.62
N VAL A 187 14.69 17.75 16.37
CA VAL A 187 14.78 17.73 17.84
C VAL A 187 16.22 17.55 18.31
N SER A 188 17.01 16.69 17.65
CA SER A 188 18.42 16.50 18.00
C SER A 188 19.27 17.72 17.67
N LEU A 189 19.00 18.41 16.56
CA LEU A 189 19.65 19.65 16.16
C LEU A 189 19.21 20.81 17.07
N LEU A 190 17.96 20.86 17.51
CA LEU A 190 17.48 21.79 18.54
C LEU A 190 18.13 21.51 19.89
N GLN A 191 18.33 20.25 20.29
CA GLN A 191 19.05 19.91 21.51
C GLN A 191 20.52 20.34 21.43
N VAL A 192 21.19 20.12 20.29
CA VAL A 192 22.56 20.58 20.05
C VAL A 192 22.63 22.10 19.98
N ALA A 193 21.67 22.78 19.34
CA ALA A 193 21.60 24.24 19.28
C ALA A 193 21.33 24.86 20.66
N VAL A 194 20.44 24.29 21.46
CA VAL A 194 20.20 24.71 22.86
C VAL A 194 21.45 24.46 23.72
N HIS A 195 22.21 23.38 23.47
CA HIS A 195 23.50 23.17 24.15
C HIS A 195 24.59 24.16 23.70
N PHE A 196 24.56 24.59 22.43
CA PHE A 196 25.49 25.58 21.90
C PHE A 196 25.18 26.99 22.39
N ASP A 197 23.90 27.39 22.44
CA ASP A 197 23.46 28.68 23.00
C ASP A 197 23.74 28.79 24.51
N PHE A 198 23.64 27.67 25.26
CA PHE A 198 24.02 27.65 26.68
C PHE A 198 25.54 27.77 26.91
N CYS A 199 26.37 27.37 25.94
CA CYS A 199 27.83 27.55 25.99
C CYS A 199 28.29 28.95 25.56
N VAL A 200 27.52 29.66 24.72
CA VAL A 200 27.89 31.01 24.23
C VAL A 200 27.30 32.12 25.12
N GLY A 201 26.25 31.85 25.90
CA GLY A 201 25.65 32.81 26.84
C GLY A 201 26.35 32.99 28.20
N VAL A 202 27.51 32.36 28.41
CA VAL A 202 28.31 32.48 29.64
C VAL A 202 29.77 32.79 29.31
N GLN A 203 30.01 33.90 28.61
CA GLN A 203 31.25 34.71 28.65
C GLN A 203 30.88 36.17 28.42
#